data_AF-A0A836THD3-F1
#
_entry.id   AF-A0A836THD3-F1
#
_cell.length_a   1.000
_cell.length_b   1.000
_cell.length_c   1.000
_cell.angle_alpha   90.00
_cell.angle_beta   90.00
_cell.angle_gamma   90.00
#
_symmetry.space_group_name_H-M   'P 1'
#
loop_
_entity.id
_entity.type
_entity.pdbx_description
1 polymer ?
#
loop_
_entity_poly.entity_id
_entity_poly.type
_entity_poly.pdbx_seq_one_letter_code
_entity_poly.pdbx_strand_id
1 'polypeptide(L)' 'MNTKRRIHDGIAGAVVTIGVALGHWSDPLWLLVPGLLGVTLVQSAFTGFCPVYFILDRTCKTKK' A
#
# COMPACT_ATOMS: atom_id res chain seq x y z
N MET A 1 15.42 -11.79 -8.33
CA MET A 1 14.51 -10.68 -7.96
C MET A 1 13.35 -11.27 -7.16
N ASN A 2 13.20 -10.90 -5.89
CA ASN A 2 12.30 -11.56 -4.94
C ASN A 2 10.81 -11.28 -5.26
N THR A 3 10.03 -12.31 -5.56
CA THR A 3 8.57 -12.23 -5.85
C THR A 3 7.80 -11.44 -4.78
N LYS A 4 8.24 -11.47 -3.51
CA LYS A 4 7.68 -10.67 -2.40
C LYS A 4 7.66 -9.16 -2.69
N ARG A 5 8.69 -8.59 -3.36
CA ARG A 5 8.72 -7.16 -3.71
C ARG A 5 7.76 -6.79 -4.83
N ARG A 6 7.66 -7.64 -5.86
CA ARG A 6 6.73 -7.48 -6.99
C ARG A 6 5.27 -7.44 -6.54
N ILE A 7 4.88 -8.33 -5.62
CA ILE A 7 3.53 -8.36 -5.08
C ILE A 7 3.26 -7.12 -4.20
N HIS A 8 4.25 -6.70 -3.41
CA HIS A 8 4.15 -5.49 -2.61
C HIS A 8 3.93 -4.23 -3.47
N ASP A 9 4.75 -4.01 -4.51
CA ASP A 9 4.65 -2.85 -5.38
C ASP A 9 3.29 -2.82 -6.13
N GLY A 10 2.79 -3.99 -6.54
CA GLY A 10 1.49 -4.13 -7.19
C GLY A 10 0.32 -3.79 -6.26
N ILE A 11 0.34 -4.29 -5.02
CA ILE A 11 -0.71 -4.00 -4.02
C ILE A 11 -0.66 -2.53 -3.59
N ALA A 12 0.54 -2.00 -3.35
CA ALA A 12 0.76 -0.59 -3.03
C ALA A 12 0.19 0.33 -4.12
N GLY A 13 0.53 0.07 -5.39
CA GLY A 13 0.02 0.83 -6.52
C GLY A 13 -1.49 0.73 -6.66
N ALA A 14 -2.07 -0.47 -6.52
CA ALA A 14 -3.50 -0.68 -6.63
C ALA A 14 -4.29 0.06 -5.54
N VAL A 15 -3.84 -0.03 -4.28
CA VAL A 15 -4.47 0.67 -3.15
C VAL A 15 -4.44 2.18 -3.34
N VAL A 16 -3.31 2.74 -3.78
CA VAL A 16 -3.20 4.19 -4.03
C VAL A 16 -4.08 4.61 -5.21
N THR A 17 -4.11 3.84 -6.29
CA THR A 17 -4.92 4.15 -7.49
C THR A 17 -6.41 4.09 -7.17
N ILE A 18 -6.85 3.07 -6.44
CA ILE A 18 -8.24 2.93 -5.99
C ILE A 18 -8.59 4.08 -5.02
N GLY A 19 -7.72 4.39 -4.07
CA GLY A 19 -7.94 5.48 -3.12
C GLY A 19 -8.06 6.85 -3.78
N VAL A 20 -7.22 7.14 -4.78
CA VAL A 20 -7.30 8.38 -5.58
C VAL A 20 -8.54 8.40 -6.45
N ALA A 21 -8.87 7.30 -7.13
CA ALA A 21 -10.05 7.22 -7.99
C ALA A 21 -11.36 7.41 -7.21
N LEU A 22 -11.43 6.85 -6.01
CA LEU A 22 -12.59 7.00 -5.12
C LEU A 22 -12.63 8.42 -4.50
N GLY A 23 -11.47 8.97 -4.13
CA GLY A 23 -11.34 10.35 -3.65
C GLY A 23 -11.77 11.40 -4.67
N HIS A 24 -11.53 11.12 -5.96
CA HIS A 24 -11.98 12.00 -7.05
C HIS A 24 -13.51 12.02 -7.20
N TRP A 25 -14.22 10.98 -6.74
CA TRP A 25 -15.67 10.85 -6.92
C TRP A 25 -16.50 11.28 -5.71
N SER A 26 -15.94 11.23 -4.49
CA SER A 26 -16.70 11.48 -3.26
C SER A 26 -16.60 12.91 -2.72
N ASP A 27 -15.40 13.51 -2.65
CA ASP A 27 -15.19 14.93 -2.24
C ASP A 27 -13.67 15.27 -2.29
N PRO A 28 -13.24 16.49 -2.65
CA PRO A 28 -11.81 16.87 -2.64
C PRO A 28 -11.11 16.70 -1.28
N LEU A 29 -11.85 16.75 -0.17
CA LEU A 29 -11.31 16.49 1.18
C LEU A 29 -10.94 15.02 1.40
N TRP A 30 -11.50 14.10 0.60
CA TRP A 30 -11.23 12.67 0.68
C TRP A 30 -9.87 12.27 0.09
N LEU A 31 -9.18 13.17 -0.64
CA LEU A 31 -7.79 12.96 -1.06
C LEU A 31 -6.79 12.89 0.10
N LEU A 32 -7.17 13.37 1.29
CA LEU A 32 -6.34 13.22 2.49
C LEU A 32 -6.12 11.75 2.85
N VAL A 33 -7.06 10.85 2.52
CA VAL A 33 -6.95 9.41 2.81
C VAL A 33 -5.84 8.73 1.97
N PRO A 34 -5.86 8.79 0.62
CA PRO A 34 -4.75 8.27 -0.19
C PRO A 34 -3.46 9.06 0.04
N GLY A 35 -3.54 10.35 0.42
CA GLY A 35 -2.38 11.15 0.82
C GLY A 35 -1.69 10.61 2.09
N LEU A 36 -2.45 10.36 3.17
CA LEU A 36 -1.94 9.78 4.41
C LEU A 36 -1.38 8.37 4.19
N LEU A 37 -2.08 7.56 3.41
CA LEU A 37 -1.60 6.24 2.98
C LEU A 37 -0.28 6.37 2.22
N GLY A 38 -0.18 7.28 1.25
CA GLY A 38 1.05 7.55 0.51
C GLY A 38 2.21 7.96 1.42
N VAL A 39 1.98 8.84 2.40
CA VAL A 39 2.98 9.23 3.40
C VAL A 39 3.46 8.01 4.20
N THR A 40 2.56 7.15 4.65
CA THR A 40 2.95 5.92 5.37
C THR A 40 3.74 4.95 4.50
N LEU A 41 3.43 4.84 3.19
CA LEU A 41 4.22 4.04 2.25
C LEU A 41 5.62 4.61 2.04
N VAL A 42 5.75 5.93 1.90
CA VAL A 42 7.04 6.62 1.83
C VAL A 42 7.84 6.37 3.10
N GLN A 43 7.20 6.48 4.27
CA GLN A 43 7.84 6.19 5.55
C GLN A 43 8.27 4.72 5.67
N SER A 44 7.49 3.78 5.14
CA SER A 44 7.88 2.36 5.05
C SER A 44 9.11 2.13 4.16
N ALA A 45 9.32 2.93 3.11
CA ALA A 45 10.51 2.82 2.27
C ALA A 45 11.81 3.14 3.04
N PHE A 46 11.74 4.06 4.00
CA PHE A 46 12.87 4.45 4.86
C PHE A 46 12.99 3.60 6.13
N THR A 47 11.86 3.23 6.75
CA THR A 47 11.84 2.55 8.06
C THR A 47 11.73 1.03 7.92
N GLY A 48 11.41 0.51 6.73
CA GLY A 48 11.19 -0.92 6.46
C GLY A 48 9.91 -1.50 7.09
N PHE A 49 9.17 -0.72 7.89
CA PHE A 49 7.95 -1.14 8.56
C PHE A 49 6.75 -0.91 7.64
N CYS A 50 6.40 -1.90 6.83
CA CYS A 50 5.21 -1.82 5.98
C CYS A 50 4.08 -2.73 6.51
N PRO A 51 2.91 -2.17 6.90
CA PRO A 51 1.79 -2.98 7.37
C PRO A 51 1.30 -3.96 6.29
N VAL A 52 1.43 -3.60 5.00
CA VAL A 52 1.15 -4.52 3.88
C VAL A 52 2.02 -5.76 3.95
N TYR A 53 3.30 -5.64 4.30
CA TYR A 53 4.19 -6.80 4.43
C TYR A 53 3.75 -7.72 5.57
N PHE A 54 3.29 -7.14 6.68
CA PHE A 54 2.78 -7.89 7.83
C PHE A 54 1.48 -8.63 7.47
N ILE A 55 0.58 -7.98 6.72
CA ILE A 55 -0.65 -8.59 6.22
C ILE A 55 -0.31 -9.70 5.23
N LEU A 56 0.60 -9.46 4.28
CA LEU A 56 1.03 -10.44 3.28
C LEU A 56 1.73 -11.64 3.91
N ASP A 57 2.53 -11.43 4.95
CA ASP A 57 3.18 -12.50 5.71
C ASP A 57 2.17 -13.34 6.50
N ARG A 58 1.09 -12.70 6.97
CA ARG A 58 -0.03 -13.35 7.65
C ARG A 58 -0.96 -14.12 6.70
N THR A 59 -1.31 -13.58 5.53
CA THR A 59 -2.25 -14.21 4.58
C THR A 59 -1.55 -15.17 3.62
N CYS A 60 -0.40 -14.80 3.08
CA CYS A 60 0.47 -15.71 2.35
C CYS A 60 1.52 -16.28 3.31
N LYS A 61 1.15 -17.31 4.10
CA LYS A 61 2.13 -18.29 4.59
C LYS A 61 2.74 -18.98 3.37
N THR A 62 3.74 -18.37 2.75
CA THR A 62 4.62 -19.11 1.85
C THR A 62 5.33 -20.13 2.75
N LYS A 63 4.84 -21.37 2.70
CA LYS A 63 5.53 -22.54 3.25
C LYS A 63 6.95 -22.49 2.69
N LYS A 64 7.92 -22.21 3.55
CA LYS A 64 9.31 -22.59 3.29
C LYS A 64 9.40 -24.11 3.32
#